data_AF-A0A427A183-F1
#
_entry.id   AF-A0A427A183-F1
#
_cell.length_a   1.000
_cell.length_b   1.000
_cell.length_c   1.000
_cell.angle_alpha   90.00
_cell.angle_beta   90.00
_cell.angle_gamma   90.00
#
_symmetry.space_group_name_H-M   'P 1'
#
loop_
_entity.id
_entity.type
_entity.pdbx_description
1 polymer ?
#
loop_
_entity_poly.entity_id
_entity_poly.type
_entity_poly.pdbx_seq_one_letter_code
_entity_poly.pdbx_strand_id
1 'polypeptide(L)'
;GKIQHILCVGNPCIEEVHDYLKSLCPGLHCARGEYDEDARYPESKTLAIGQFKLGLCHGHQIIPWGDLDWFAMFQRQMDVDILVTGHIHRFKAYKHEGGVVINPGSATGVHSSITYDANPSFVLLDIGLRL
;
A
#
# COMPACT_ATOMS: atom_id res chain seq x y z
N GLY A 1 -10.35 11.15 -15.34
CA GLY A 1 -8.87 11.00 -15.45
C GLY A 1 -8.52 9.58 -15.84
N LYS A 2 -7.26 9.30 -16.21
CA LYS A 2 -6.81 7.92 -16.52
C LYS A 2 -6.71 7.03 -15.27
N ILE A 3 -6.58 7.65 -14.08
CA ILE A 3 -6.49 6.98 -12.77
C ILE A 3 -7.74 7.33 -11.97
N GLN A 4 -8.39 6.32 -11.41
CA GLN A 4 -9.63 6.46 -10.64
C GLN A 4 -9.39 6.50 -9.13
N HIS A 5 -8.38 5.77 -8.66
CA HIS A 5 -7.97 5.70 -7.27
C HIS A 5 -6.44 5.69 -7.16
N ILE A 6 -5.91 6.37 -6.13
CA ILE A 6 -4.51 6.28 -5.73
C ILE A 6 -4.46 5.69 -4.32
N LEU A 7 -3.67 4.63 -4.14
CA LEU A 7 -3.41 4.00 -2.84
C LEU A 7 -1.97 4.31 -2.44
N CYS A 8 -1.80 5.14 -1.42
CA CYS A 8 -0.50 5.49 -0.84
C CYS A 8 -0.31 4.71 0.47
N VAL A 9 0.71 3.85 0.51
CA VAL A 9 1.00 3.02 1.71
C VAL A 9 1.57 3.84 2.88
N GLY A 10 1.86 5.13 2.70
CA GLY A 10 2.39 6.01 3.74
C GLY A 10 3.79 6.51 3.40
N ASN A 11 4.36 7.28 4.33
CA ASN A 11 5.59 8.05 4.17
C ASN A 11 5.61 9.02 2.95
N PRO A 12 4.53 9.77 2.62
CA PRO A 12 4.68 10.96 1.79
C PRO A 12 5.58 12.03 2.44
N CYS A 13 5.69 12.03 3.78
CA CYS A 13 6.53 12.89 4.63
C CYS A 13 6.25 14.40 4.57
N ILE A 14 5.66 14.92 3.49
CA ILE A 14 5.38 16.36 3.30
C ILE A 14 4.01 16.58 2.66
N GLU A 15 3.36 17.70 2.99
CA GLU A 15 2.00 18.02 2.53
C GLU A 15 1.94 18.27 1.02
N GLU A 16 3.02 18.77 0.43
CA GLU A 16 3.12 19.03 -1.01
C GLU A 16 2.97 17.75 -1.84
N VAL A 17 3.48 16.61 -1.34
CA VAL A 17 3.31 15.31 -2.00
C VAL A 17 1.87 14.83 -1.92
N HIS A 18 1.21 15.02 -0.77
CA HIS A 18 -0.20 14.72 -0.63
C HIS A 18 -1.05 15.55 -1.61
N ASP A 19 -0.81 16.87 -1.67
CA ASP A 19 -1.56 17.78 -2.54
C ASP A 19 -1.31 17.49 -4.01
N TYR A 20 -0.07 17.14 -4.37
CA TYR A 20 0.27 16.65 -5.70
C TYR A 20 -0.55 15.41 -6.06
N LEU A 21 -0.55 14.37 -5.22
CA LEU A 21 -1.32 13.14 -5.47
C LEU A 21 -2.83 13.41 -5.53
N LYS A 22 -3.34 14.32 -4.69
CA LYS A 22 -4.76 14.70 -4.67
C LYS A 22 -5.16 15.45 -5.94
N SER A 23 -4.26 16.27 -6.49
CA SER A 23 -4.47 16.97 -7.76
C SER A 23 -4.56 16.02 -8.96
N LEU A 24 -3.83 14.90 -8.92
CA LEU A 24 -3.88 13.86 -9.95
C LEU A 24 -5.16 13.02 -9.87
N CYS A 25 -5.61 12.72 -8.65
CA CYS A 25 -6.78 11.87 -8.42
C CYS A 25 -7.50 12.27 -7.12
N PRO A 26 -8.77 12.74 -7.21
CA PRO A 26 -9.58 12.98 -6.02
C PRO A 26 -9.77 11.73 -5.14
N GLY A 27 -9.72 10.53 -5.73
CA GLY A 27 -9.74 9.23 -5.05
C GLY A 27 -8.41 8.84 -4.40
N LEU A 28 -7.75 9.77 -3.70
CA LEU A 28 -6.54 9.50 -2.91
C LEU A 28 -6.90 8.83 -1.58
N HIS A 29 -6.27 7.69 -1.30
CA HIS A 29 -6.35 6.97 -0.04
C HIS A 29 -4.95 6.74 0.49
N CYS A 30 -4.66 7.25 1.68
CA CYS A 30 -3.38 7.07 2.37
C CYS A 30 -3.56 6.22 3.63
N ALA A 31 -2.56 5.39 3.93
CA ALA A 31 -2.30 4.87 5.26
C ALA A 31 -1.14 5.63 5.90
N ARG A 32 -1.04 5.58 7.23
CA ARG A 32 0.02 6.24 7.97
C ARG A 32 1.31 5.44 7.94
N GLY A 33 2.37 6.07 7.47
CA GLY A 33 3.73 5.57 7.54
C GLY A 33 4.39 5.84 8.88
N GLU A 34 5.50 5.15 9.13
CA GLU A 34 6.25 5.28 10.40
C GLU A 34 6.87 6.67 10.62
N TYR A 35 7.08 7.42 9.53
CA TYR A 35 7.64 8.77 9.54
C TYR A 35 6.59 9.86 9.29
N ASP A 36 5.30 9.50 9.17
CA ASP A 36 4.24 10.48 8.99
C ASP A 36 3.78 11.07 10.32
N GLU A 37 4.04 12.37 10.50
CA GLU A 37 3.56 13.13 11.66
C GLU A 37 2.06 13.45 11.58
N ASP A 38 1.48 13.40 10.37
CA ASP A 38 0.09 13.71 10.13
C ASP A 38 -0.85 12.61 10.66
N ALA A 39 -1.47 12.89 11.82
CA ALA A 39 -2.43 12.01 12.47
C ALA A 39 -3.76 11.84 11.70
N ARG A 40 -3.99 12.58 10.62
CA ARG A 40 -5.17 12.39 9.75
C ARG A 40 -5.10 11.07 8.98
N TYR A 41 -3.91 10.53 8.74
CA TYR A 41 -3.77 9.24 8.08
C TYR A 41 -4.07 8.10 9.05
N PRO A 42 -4.96 7.16 8.69
CA PRO A 42 -5.24 6.00 9.51
C PRO A 42 -4.09 4.98 9.42
N GLU A 43 -3.82 4.23 10.49
CA GLU A 43 -2.82 3.14 10.50
C GLU A 43 -3.10 2.07 9.44
N SER A 44 -4.39 1.78 9.23
CA SER A 44 -4.88 0.88 8.20
C SER A 44 -6.21 1.38 7.65
N LYS A 45 -6.50 1.07 6.38
CA LYS A 45 -7.74 1.47 5.72
C LYS A 45 -8.27 0.35 4.85
N THR A 46 -9.58 0.09 4.92
CA THR A 46 -10.26 -0.81 3.99
C THR A 46 -11.08 0.01 3.00
N LEU A 47 -11.10 -0.40 1.74
CA LEU A 47 -11.94 0.17 0.71
C LEU A 47 -12.40 -0.90 -0.29
N ALA A 48 -13.55 -0.70 -0.91
CA ALA A 48 -14.04 -1.56 -1.97
C ALA A 48 -13.83 -0.87 -3.33
N ILE A 49 -13.21 -1.57 -4.29
CA ILE A 49 -13.11 -1.14 -5.69
C ILE A 49 -13.62 -2.28 -6.57
N GLY A 50 -14.73 -2.03 -7.26
CA GLY A 50 -15.47 -3.08 -7.97
C GLY A 50 -15.94 -4.16 -7.00
N GLN A 51 -15.60 -5.42 -7.28
CA GLN A 51 -15.95 -6.58 -6.46
C GLN A 51 -14.90 -6.94 -5.40
N PHE A 52 -13.79 -6.20 -5.33
CA PHE A 52 -12.67 -6.51 -4.43
C PHE A 52 -12.68 -5.59 -3.21
N LYS A 53 -12.45 -6.16 -2.04
CA LYS A 53 -12.07 -5.45 -0.82
C LYS A 53 -10.55 -5.33 -0.78
N LEU A 54 -10.07 -4.10 -0.67
CA LEU A 54 -8.65 -3.78 -0.55
C LEU A 54 -8.36 -3.32 0.87
N GLY A 55 -7.29 -3.84 1.47
CA GLY A 55 -6.70 -3.33 2.70
C GLY A 55 -5.44 -2.54 2.37
N LEU A 56 -5.23 -1.42 3.05
CA LEU A 56 -4.08 -0.54 2.88
C LEU A 56 -3.43 -0.30 4.25
N CYS A 57 -2.13 -0.54 4.36
CA CYS A 57 -1.33 -0.23 5.56
C CYS A 57 0.11 0.07 5.16
N HIS A 58 0.91 0.67 6.04
CA HIS A 58 2.33 0.87 5.75
C HIS A 58 3.16 -0.42 5.88
N GLY A 59 2.81 -1.31 6.81
CA GLY A 59 3.49 -2.60 6.99
C GLY A 59 4.56 -2.62 8.08
N HIS A 60 4.99 -1.45 8.60
CA HIS A 60 5.86 -1.38 9.78
C HIS A 60 5.22 -2.05 11.02
N GLN A 61 3.88 -2.13 11.05
CA GLN A 61 3.11 -2.77 12.11
C GLN A 61 3.08 -4.31 12.02
N ILE A 62 3.48 -4.90 10.89
CA ILE A 62 3.37 -6.34 10.63
C ILE A 62 4.70 -7.02 10.94
N ILE A 63 4.81 -7.56 12.15
CA ILE A 63 6.05 -8.15 12.69
C ILE A 63 5.91 -9.67 12.76
N PRO A 64 6.87 -10.46 12.23
CA PRO A 64 8.13 -10.05 11.60
C PRO A 64 7.96 -9.39 10.23
N TRP A 65 8.79 -8.37 9.97
CA TRP A 65 8.72 -7.61 8.72
C TRP A 65 9.04 -8.48 7.50
N GLY A 66 8.19 -8.41 6.49
CA GLY A 66 8.42 -9.12 5.23
C GLY A 66 8.01 -10.60 5.24
N ASP A 67 7.43 -11.09 6.34
CA ASP A 67 6.98 -12.48 6.49
C ASP A 67 5.61 -12.71 5.83
N LEU A 68 5.56 -13.69 4.92
CA LEU A 68 4.38 -13.98 4.11
C LEU A 68 3.20 -14.50 4.94
N ASP A 69 3.46 -15.28 5.98
CA ASP A 69 2.42 -15.87 6.82
C ASP A 69 1.76 -14.79 7.68
N TRP A 70 2.55 -13.81 8.14
CA TRP A 70 2.05 -12.65 8.89
C TRP A 70 1.24 -11.69 8.01
N PHE A 71 1.67 -11.46 6.77
CA PHE A 71 0.85 -10.72 5.81
C PHE A 71 -0.48 -11.43 5.53
N ALA A 72 -0.47 -12.76 5.34
CA ALA A 72 -1.68 -13.54 5.14
C ALA A 72 -2.62 -13.51 6.35
N MET A 73 -2.07 -13.55 7.57
CA MET A 73 -2.84 -13.40 8.80
C MET A 73 -3.47 -12.01 8.90
N PHE A 74 -2.69 -10.95 8.66
CA PHE A 74 -3.18 -9.58 8.69
C PHE A 74 -4.25 -9.32 7.64
N GLN A 75 -4.08 -9.87 6.43
CA GLN A 75 -5.09 -9.84 5.38
C GLN A 75 -6.41 -10.47 5.83
N ARG A 76 -6.37 -11.66 6.45
CA ARG A 76 -7.57 -12.33 6.98
C ARG A 76 -8.21 -11.52 8.10
N GLN A 77 -7.40 -10.93 8.99
CA GLN A 77 -7.91 -10.07 10.07
C GLN A 77 -8.64 -8.84 9.53
N MET A 78 -8.17 -8.26 8.43
CA MET A 78 -8.84 -7.12 7.77
C MET A 78 -10.04 -7.51 6.91
N ASP A 79 -10.26 -8.82 6.64
CA ASP A 79 -11.29 -9.33 5.72
C ASP A 79 -11.20 -8.70 4.31
N VAL A 80 -10.01 -8.78 3.69
CA VAL A 80 -9.73 -8.17 2.38
C VAL A 80 -9.19 -9.17 1.35
N ASP A 81 -9.60 -8.99 0.09
CA ASP A 81 -9.15 -9.81 -1.04
C ASP A 81 -7.74 -9.43 -1.50
N ILE A 82 -7.38 -8.15 -1.36
CA ILE A 82 -6.08 -7.60 -1.74
C ILE A 82 -5.52 -6.77 -0.58
N LEU A 83 -4.36 -7.15 -0.04
CA LEU A 83 -3.63 -6.36 0.93
C LEU A 83 -2.52 -5.57 0.22
N VAL A 84 -2.53 -4.24 0.35
CA VAL A 84 -1.49 -3.34 -0.14
C VAL A 84 -0.67 -2.84 1.05
N THR A 85 0.65 -3.11 1.02
CA THR A 85 1.57 -2.83 2.13
C THR A 85 2.91 -2.29 1.64
N GLY A 86 3.67 -1.59 2.49
CA GLY A 86 4.93 -0.91 2.15
C GLY A 86 6.12 -1.39 2.99
N HIS A 87 6.89 -0.44 3.54
CA HIS A 87 8.01 -0.63 4.50
C HIS A 87 9.27 -1.38 4.01
N ILE A 88 9.16 -2.45 3.22
CA ILE A 88 10.35 -3.21 2.74
C ILE A 88 11.09 -2.55 1.56
N HIS A 89 10.52 -1.49 0.98
CA HIS A 89 11.05 -0.70 -0.15
C HIS A 89 11.44 -1.55 -1.37
N ARG A 90 10.73 -2.67 -1.57
CA ARG A 90 10.95 -3.58 -2.70
C ARG A 90 9.61 -4.04 -3.23
N PHE A 91 9.42 -3.86 -4.54
CA PHE A 91 8.23 -4.37 -5.21
C PHE A 91 8.10 -5.89 -4.98
N LYS A 92 6.92 -6.31 -4.54
CA LYS A 92 6.51 -7.72 -4.47
C LYS A 92 5.03 -7.81 -4.76
N ALA A 93 4.62 -8.78 -5.55
CA ALA A 93 3.23 -9.16 -5.69
C ALA A 93 3.16 -10.68 -5.62
N TYR A 94 2.40 -11.21 -4.66
CA TYR A 94 2.25 -12.65 -4.53
C TYR A 94 0.81 -13.00 -4.17
N LYS A 95 0.40 -14.17 -4.64
CA LYS A 95 -0.90 -14.76 -4.37
C LYS A 95 -0.72 -15.85 -3.34
N HIS A 96 -1.56 -15.84 -2.31
CA HIS A 96 -1.66 -16.90 -1.32
C HIS A 96 -3.13 -17.34 -1.20
N GLU A 97 -3.42 -18.42 -0.47
CA GLU A 97 -4.77 -19.00 -0.37
C GLU A 97 -5.84 -17.99 0.07
N GLY A 98 -5.45 -16.96 0.83
CA GLY A 98 -6.34 -15.89 1.32
C GLY A 98 -6.52 -14.68 0.40
N GLY A 99 -5.83 -14.61 -0.74
CA GLY A 99 -5.93 -13.48 -1.68
C GLY A 99 -4.58 -13.01 -2.23
N VAL A 100 -4.47 -11.72 -2.54
CA VAL A 100 -3.26 -11.13 -3.13
C VAL A 100 -2.63 -10.14 -2.16
N VAL A 101 -1.32 -10.20 -1.97
CA VAL A 101 -0.57 -9.16 -1.25
C VAL A 101 0.34 -8.43 -2.24
N ILE A 102 0.29 -7.11 -2.19
CA ILE A 102 1.00 -6.21 -3.10
C ILE A 102 1.82 -5.22 -2.29
N ASN A 103 3.10 -5.16 -2.61
CA ASN A 103 4.00 -4.13 -2.16
C ASN A 103 4.46 -3.32 -3.37
N PRO A 104 4.13 -2.02 -3.47
CA PRO A 104 4.52 -1.22 -4.61
C PRO A 104 6.02 -0.89 -4.63
N GLY A 105 6.74 -1.12 -3.53
CA GLY A 105 8.09 -0.63 -3.31
C GLY A 105 8.10 0.85 -2.93
N SER A 106 9.23 1.52 -3.16
CA SER A 106 9.38 2.96 -2.96
C SER A 106 9.36 3.68 -4.29
N ALA A 107 8.46 4.66 -4.46
CA ALA A 107 8.36 5.45 -5.68
C ALA A 107 9.64 6.25 -5.99
N THR A 108 10.45 6.55 -4.97
CA THR A 108 11.69 7.32 -5.07
C THR A 108 12.94 6.45 -4.98
N GLY A 109 12.81 5.15 -4.70
CA GLY A 109 13.96 4.26 -4.45
C GLY A 109 14.70 4.59 -3.16
N VAL A 110 14.01 5.16 -2.16
CA VAL A 110 14.65 5.55 -0.90
C VAL A 110 15.18 4.32 -0.15
N HIS A 111 16.33 4.48 0.50
CA HIS A 111 16.96 3.46 1.32
C HIS A 111 16.03 2.99 2.45
N SER A 112 16.08 1.70 2.81
CA SER A 112 15.54 1.18 4.07
C SER A 112 16.55 0.29 4.77
N SER A 113 16.34 0.10 6.07
CA SER A 113 17.09 -0.85 6.91
C SER A 113 17.01 -2.30 6.42
N ILE A 114 16.05 -2.63 5.53
CA ILE A 114 15.81 -3.97 5.00
C ILE A 114 16.37 -4.11 3.57
N THR A 115 16.23 -3.07 2.74
CA THR A 115 16.66 -3.07 1.34
C THR A 115 17.66 -1.93 1.09
N TYR A 116 18.93 -2.31 0.94
CA TYR A 116 20.01 -1.34 0.67
C TYR A 116 19.98 -0.77 -0.75
N ASP A 117 19.62 -1.59 -1.74
CA ASP A 117 19.58 -1.22 -3.16
C ASP A 117 18.13 -1.20 -3.65
N ALA A 118 17.40 -0.15 -3.28
CA ALA A 118 15.99 0.02 -3.59
C ALA A 118 15.83 0.73 -4.95
N ASN A 119 15.32 0.00 -5.95
CA ASN A 119 14.95 0.62 -7.23
C ASN A 119 13.61 1.36 -7.11
N PRO A 120 13.49 2.58 -7.68
CA PRO A 120 12.21 3.28 -7.79
C PRO A 120 11.13 2.40 -8.42
N SER A 121 9.98 2.28 -7.76
CA SER A 121 8.91 1.39 -8.18
C SER A 121 7.53 1.87 -7.72
N PHE A 122 6.52 1.59 -8.54
CA PHE A 122 5.10 1.76 -8.22
C PHE A 122 4.30 0.70 -8.97
N VAL A 123 3.02 0.53 -8.61
CA VAL A 123 2.13 -0.46 -9.22
C VAL A 123 0.91 0.24 -9.83
N LEU A 124 0.54 -0.20 -11.03
CA LEU A 124 -0.74 0.13 -11.63
C LEU A 124 -1.63 -1.13 -11.60
N LEU A 125 -2.81 -1.01 -10.99
CA LEU A 125 -3.78 -2.09 -10.91
C LEU A 125 -4.95 -1.81 -11.85
N ASP A 126 -5.20 -2.74 -12.77
CA ASP A 126 -6.41 -2.76 -13.57
C ASP A 126 -7.43 -3.70 -12.92
N ILE A 127 -8.55 -3.15 -12.45
CA ILE A 127 -9.60 -3.88 -11.74
C ILE A 127 -10.83 -3.94 -12.64
N GLY A 128 -10.96 -5.04 -13.37
CA GLY A 128 -12.12 -5.35 -14.20
C GLY A 128 -13.19 -6.17 -13.46
N LEU A 129 -14.40 -6.19 -14.01
CA LEU A 129 -15.44 -7.14 -13.61
C LEU A 129 -14.99 -8.56 -13.95
N ARG A 130 -15.27 -9.54 -13.08
CA ARG A 130 -15.25 -10.94 -13.49
C ARG A 130 -16.40 -11.11 -14.50
N LEU A 131 -16.06 -11.42 -15.76
CA LEU A 131 -17.03 -11.93 -16.72
C LEU A 131 -17.52 -13.32 -16.27
#